data_AF-A0A6P6NSX9-F1
#
_entry.id   AF-A0A6P6NSX9-F1
#
_cell.length_a   1.000
_cell.length_b   1.000
_cell.length_c   1.000
_cell.angle_alpha   90.00
_cell.angle_beta   90.00
_cell.angle_gamma   90.00
#
_symmetry.space_group_name_H-M   'P 1'
#
loop_
_entity.id
_entity.type
_entity.pdbx_description
1 polymer ?
#
loop_
_entity_poly.entity_id
_entity_poly.type
_entity_poly.pdbx_seq_one_letter_code
_entity_poly.pdbx_strand_id
1 'polypeptide(L)'
;MESGSSTEEHSKDSTISICVWKLRRYGRFIPEGKAKPKSSASNVNCAWKIFESSESAGQLELNILASGHLLVSQGQELLEGFSLLDAQSFFENPAQSQTVCYST
;
A
#
# COMPACT_ATOMS: atom_id res chain seq x y z
N MET A 1 5.69 -26.59 -44.66
CA MET A 1 5.27 -25.16 -44.73
C MET A 1 4.61 -24.85 -43.40
N GLU A 2 5.18 -23.87 -42.72
CA GLU A 2 4.89 -23.46 -41.34
C GLU A 2 3.50 -22.86 -41.18
N SER A 3 2.86 -23.09 -40.04
CA SER A 3 1.78 -22.28 -39.45
C SER A 3 1.59 -22.80 -38.03
N GLY A 4 1.65 -22.04 -36.95
CA GLY A 4 1.86 -20.63 -36.70
C GLY A 4 1.70 -20.49 -35.19
N SER A 5 2.78 -20.15 -34.49
CA SER A 5 2.77 -19.87 -33.05
C SER A 5 1.97 -18.59 -32.80
N SER A 6 1.08 -18.58 -31.82
CA SER A 6 0.47 -17.36 -31.30
C SER A 6 0.17 -17.51 -29.80
N THR A 7 1.22 -17.21 -29.03
CA THR A 7 1.23 -16.34 -27.84
C THR A 7 0.26 -16.64 -26.70
N GLU A 8 0.70 -17.49 -25.76
CA GLU A 8 0.23 -17.51 -24.37
C GLU A 8 1.23 -16.77 -23.45
N GLU A 9 1.45 -15.46 -23.60
CA GLU A 9 2.38 -14.73 -22.71
C GLU A 9 1.92 -13.31 -22.35
N HIS A 10 0.64 -13.11 -22.02
CA HIS A 10 0.16 -11.79 -21.56
C HIS A 10 -0.21 -11.68 -20.07
N SER A 11 -0.09 -12.75 -19.29
CA SER A 11 -0.64 -12.76 -17.92
C SER A 11 0.39 -12.64 -16.78
N LYS A 12 1.70 -12.73 -17.05
CA LYS A 12 2.73 -12.80 -16.00
C LYS A 12 3.34 -11.46 -15.61
N ASP A 13 3.21 -10.45 -16.45
CA ASP A 13 3.85 -9.14 -16.23
C ASP A 13 3.09 -8.28 -15.21
N SER A 14 1.78 -8.53 -15.05
CA SER A 14 0.91 -7.73 -14.17
C SER A 14 1.31 -7.74 -12.68
N THR A 15 2.04 -8.76 -12.24
CA THR A 15 2.52 -8.90 -10.85
C THR A 15 3.97 -8.43 -10.64
N ILE A 16 4.64 -7.94 -11.69
CA ILE A 16 6.01 -7.44 -11.58
C ILE A 16 5.99 -6.09 -10.88
N SER A 17 6.69 -5.98 -9.75
CA SER A 17 6.95 -4.69 -9.11
C SER A 17 7.88 -3.87 -10.00
N ILE A 18 7.40 -2.73 -10.48
CA ILE A 18 8.22 -1.79 -11.25
C ILE A 18 8.97 -0.81 -10.34
N CYS A 19 8.41 -0.52 -9.16
CA CYS A 19 9.03 0.31 -8.14
C CYS A 19 8.75 -0.24 -6.74
N VAL A 20 9.75 -0.19 -5.86
CA VAL A 20 9.64 -0.62 -4.46
C VAL A 20 10.30 0.41 -3.55
N TRP A 21 9.57 0.84 -2.50
CA TRP A 21 10.09 1.75 -1.48
C TRP A 21 9.96 1.14 -0.09
N LYS A 22 11.07 1.15 0.65
CA LYS A 22 11.08 0.80 2.07
C LYS A 22 10.54 1.96 2.89
N LEU A 23 9.48 1.72 3.65
CA LEU A 23 8.84 2.73 4.48
C LEU A 23 9.37 2.66 5.92
N ARG A 24 9.45 3.83 6.58
CA ARG A 24 9.70 3.88 8.02
C ARG A 24 8.43 3.67 8.83
N ARG A 25 7.34 4.31 8.40
CA ARG A 25 6.01 4.16 8.99
C ARG A 25 4.93 4.19 7.92
N TYR A 26 3.81 3.57 8.23
CA TYR A 26 2.57 3.63 7.47
C TYR A 26 1.41 3.86 8.45
N GLY A 27 0.45 4.73 8.09
CA GLY A 27 -0.65 5.11 8.97
C GLY A 27 -2.00 4.92 8.30
N ARG A 28 -2.96 4.32 9.01
CA ARG A 28 -4.37 4.27 8.60
C ARG A 28 -5.20 5.20 9.45
N PHE A 29 -5.94 6.08 8.81
CA PHE A 29 -6.91 6.90 9.51
C PHE A 29 -8.07 6.01 10.00
N ILE A 30 -8.40 6.14 11.29
CA ILE A 30 -9.55 5.52 11.93
C ILE A 30 -10.45 6.67 12.41
N PRO A 31 -11.57 6.95 11.71
CA PRO A 31 -12.53 7.95 12.16
C PRO A 31 -13.05 7.61 13.56
N GLU A 32 -13.12 8.63 14.42
CA GLU A 32 -13.68 8.47 15.76
C GLU A 32 -15.13 7.97 15.67
N GLY A 33 -15.40 6.81 16.29
CA GLY A 33 -16.69 6.11 16.21
C GLY A 33 -16.58 4.60 15.96
N LYS A 34 -15.45 4.11 15.42
CA LYS A 34 -15.19 2.66 15.21
C LYS A 34 -14.08 2.06 16.08
N ALA A 35 -13.38 2.87 16.87
CA ALA A 35 -12.36 2.39 17.80
C ALA A 35 -13.03 1.68 18.99
N LYS A 36 -13.00 0.34 19.01
CA LYS A 36 -13.37 -0.40 20.24
C LYS A 36 -12.34 -0.09 21.33
N PRO A 37 -12.76 0.33 22.53
CA PRO A 37 -11.83 0.57 23.63
C PRO A 37 -11.26 -0.78 24.07
N LYS A 38 -10.03 -1.10 23.67
CA LYS A 38 -9.25 -2.15 24.30
C LYS A 38 -8.37 -1.49 25.35
N SER A 39 -8.51 -2.05 26.55
CA SER A 39 -7.96 -1.63 27.83
C SER A 39 -6.46 -1.39 27.83
N SER A 40 -6.07 -0.61 28.84
CA SER A 40 -4.74 -0.37 29.43
C SER A 40 -3.75 0.48 28.64
N ALA A 41 -3.69 1.74 29.11
CA ALA A 41 -2.62 2.71 29.01
C ALA A 41 -2.36 3.39 27.65
N SER A 42 -2.47 4.72 27.67
CA SER A 42 -1.95 5.70 26.70
C SER A 42 -2.92 6.23 25.63
N ASN A 43 -3.32 7.49 25.84
CA ASN A 43 -3.91 8.46 24.92
C ASN A 43 -5.25 8.12 24.23
N VAL A 44 -6.31 8.63 24.85
CA VAL A 44 -7.44 9.22 24.12
C VAL A 44 -6.90 10.11 22.99
N ASN A 45 -7.42 9.93 21.78
CA ASN A 45 -7.15 10.70 20.56
C ASN A 45 -5.98 10.24 19.65
N CYS A 46 -6.01 8.98 19.20
CA CYS A 46 -5.27 8.57 18.01
C CYS A 46 -6.27 8.20 16.90
N ALA A 47 -6.62 9.18 16.06
CA ALA A 47 -7.36 8.96 14.83
C ALA A 47 -6.55 8.17 13.78
N TRP A 48 -5.37 7.66 14.12
CA TRP A 48 -4.47 6.93 13.22
C TRP A 48 -3.97 5.64 13.87
N LYS A 49 -4.09 4.52 13.15
CA LYS A 49 -3.36 3.28 13.44
C LYS A 49 -2.03 3.33 12.70
N ILE A 50 -0.94 3.41 13.45
CA ILE A 50 0.43 3.49 12.91
C ILE A 50 1.07 2.11 12.91
N PHE A 51 1.72 1.78 11.80
CA PHE A 51 2.58 0.63 11.59
C PHE A 51 4.00 1.16 11.42
N GLU A 52 4.97 0.54 12.07
CA GLU A 52 6.39 0.91 11.95
C GLU A 52 7.20 -0.30 11.50
N SER A 53 8.24 -0.07 10.70
CA SER A 53 9.20 -1.11 10.32
C SER A 53 10.05 -1.50 11.53
N SER A 54 10.08 -2.78 11.86
CA SER A 54 10.90 -3.31 12.95
C SER A 54 11.40 -4.71 12.63
N GLU A 55 12.39 -5.20 13.38
CA GLU A 55 12.88 -6.58 13.24
C GLU A 55 11.79 -7.61 13.59
N SER A 56 10.89 -7.27 14.53
CA SER A 56 9.84 -8.17 15.01
C SER A 56 8.61 -8.19 14.11
N ALA A 57 8.22 -7.05 13.53
CA ALA A 57 7.04 -6.93 12.67
C ALA A 57 7.38 -7.10 11.19
N GLY A 58 8.64 -6.92 10.81
CA GLY A 58 9.10 -6.94 9.43
C GLY A 58 9.18 -5.55 8.80
N GLN A 59 9.82 -5.51 7.63
CA GLN A 59 10.00 -4.31 6.83
C GLN A 59 8.68 -3.91 6.15
N LEU A 60 8.30 -2.64 6.28
CA LEU A 60 7.22 -2.04 5.48
C LEU A 60 7.73 -1.72 4.07
N GLU A 61 6.94 -2.11 3.09
CA GLU A 61 7.23 -1.87 1.67
C GLU A 61 6.00 -1.32 0.95
N LEU A 62 6.24 -0.32 0.10
CA LEU A 62 5.31 0.18 -0.90
C LEU A 62 5.75 -0.35 -2.25
N ASN A 63 4.89 -1.09 -2.93
CA ASN A 63 5.14 -1.64 -4.25
C ASN A 63 4.16 -1.02 -5.26
N ILE A 64 4.68 -0.57 -6.40
CA ILE A 64 3.84 -0.30 -7.58
C ILE A 64 4.10 -1.41 -8.59
N LEU A 65 3.05 -2.11 -8.98
CA LEU A 65 3.08 -3.17 -9.98
C LEU A 65 2.92 -2.60 -11.38
N ALA A 66 3.45 -3.30 -12.39
CA ALA A 66 3.30 -2.95 -13.80
C ALA A 66 1.82 -2.84 -14.23
N SER A 67 0.94 -3.57 -13.57
CA SER A 67 -0.52 -3.47 -13.75
C SER A 67 -1.14 -2.15 -13.27
N GLY A 68 -0.37 -1.26 -12.65
CA GLY A 68 -0.87 -0.02 -12.05
C GLY A 68 -1.48 -0.22 -10.66
N HIS A 69 -1.25 -1.36 -10.00
CA HIS A 69 -1.66 -1.54 -8.60
C HIS A 69 -0.60 -1.01 -7.65
N LEU A 70 -1.04 -0.32 -6.60
CA LEU A 70 -0.22 0.09 -5.47
C LEU A 70 -0.53 -0.82 -4.28
N LEU A 71 0.51 -1.44 -3.74
CA LEU A 71 0.45 -2.33 -2.60
C LEU A 71 1.27 -1.78 -1.44
N VAL A 72 0.73 -1.86 -0.22
CA VAL A 72 1.48 -1.66 1.02
C VAL A 72 1.55 -2.99 1.74
N SER A 73 2.73 -3.47 2.08
CA SER A 73 2.95 -4.72 2.81
C SER A 73 3.88 -4.54 4.00
N GLN A 74 3.79 -5.46 4.95
CA GLN A 74 4.72 -5.60 6.07
C GLN A 74 5.19 -7.05 6.17
N GLY A 75 6.46 -7.30 5.85
CA GLY A 75 6.97 -8.68 5.74
C GLY A 75 6.18 -9.49 4.71
N GLN A 76 5.46 -10.53 5.16
CA GLN A 76 4.60 -11.36 4.29
C GLN A 76 3.11 -10.94 4.32
N GLU A 77 2.74 -9.95 5.15
CA GLU A 77 1.37 -9.48 5.27
C GLU A 77 1.10 -8.34 4.28
N LEU A 78 0.04 -8.47 3.48
CA LEU A 78 -0.46 -7.36 2.67
C LEU A 78 -1.35 -6.47 3.54
N LEU A 79 -0.94 -5.23 3.73
CA LEU A 79 -1.71 -4.24 4.46
C LEU A 79 -2.80 -3.66 3.57
N GLU A 80 -2.46 -3.12 2.40
CA GLU A 80 -3.41 -2.51 1.47
C GLU A 80 -3.05 -2.84 0.02
N GLY A 81 -4.06 -2.82 -0.84
CA GLY A 81 -3.88 -2.93 -2.28
C GLY A 81 -4.99 -2.18 -3.01
N PHE A 82 -4.63 -1.22 -3.86
CA PHE A 82 -5.58 -0.46 -4.67
C PHE A 82 -5.06 -0.19 -6.08
N SER A 83 -5.98 0.00 -7.02
CA SER A 83 -5.70 0.34 -8.41
C SER A 83 -5.40 1.84 -8.53
N LEU A 84 -4.28 2.20 -9.14
CA LEU A 84 -3.95 3.59 -9.48
C LEU A 84 -4.74 4.09 -10.70
N LEU A 85 -5.31 3.17 -11.50
CA LEU A 85 -6.08 3.54 -12.69
C LEU A 85 -7.36 4.32 -12.34
N ASP A 86 -7.89 4.09 -11.14
CA ASP A 86 -9.07 4.78 -10.60
C ASP A 86 -8.70 5.95 -9.68
N ALA A 87 -7.39 6.18 -9.45
CA ALA A 87 -6.90 7.11 -8.43
C ALA A 87 -6.74 8.56 -8.93
N GLN A 88 -7.14 8.85 -10.16
CA GLN A 88 -6.91 10.16 -10.81
C GLN A 88 -7.58 11.34 -10.08
N SER A 89 -8.57 11.07 -9.22
CA SER A 89 -9.23 12.05 -8.35
C SER A 89 -8.67 12.17 -6.93
N PHE A 90 -7.73 11.30 -6.52
CA PHE A 90 -7.33 11.15 -5.11
C PHE A 90 -5.92 11.65 -4.78
N PHE A 91 -5.07 11.87 -5.79
CA PHE A 91 -3.74 12.42 -5.57
C PHE A 91 -3.79 13.94 -5.50
N GLU A 92 -4.05 14.50 -4.31
CA GLU A 92 -3.53 15.83 -4.00
C GLU A 92 -2.01 15.70 -3.89
N ASN A 93 -1.28 16.43 -4.73
CA ASN A 93 0.18 16.35 -4.81
C ASN A 93 0.81 17.47 -3.96
N PRO A 94 1.21 17.23 -2.70
CA PRO A 94 2.07 18.16 -2.00
C PRO A 94 3.49 17.94 -2.51
N ALA A 95 3.89 18.72 -3.52
CA ALA A 95 5.16 18.64 -4.23
C ALA A 95 6.44 18.81 -3.36
N GLN A 96 6.37 18.78 -2.02
CA GLN A 96 7.52 18.94 -1.11
C GLN A 96 7.37 18.20 0.25
N SER A 97 6.70 17.04 0.33
CA SER A 97 6.57 16.32 1.61
C SER A 97 6.93 14.83 1.46
N GLN A 98 7.66 14.27 2.44
CA GLN A 98 7.99 12.82 2.53
C GLN A 98 6.77 11.94 2.88
N THR A 99 5.55 12.46 2.68
CA THR A 99 4.29 11.86 3.11
C THR A 99 3.29 11.91 1.95
N VAL A 100 2.74 10.75 1.59
CA VAL A 100 1.65 10.61 0.62
C VAL A 100 0.39 10.19 1.38
N CYS A 101 -0.71 10.91 1.18
CA CYS A 101 -2.03 10.61 1.77
C CYS A 101 -2.98 10.14 0.66
N TYR A 102 -3.80 9.12 0.95
CA TYR A 102 -4.91 8.72 0.08
C TYR A 102 -6.20 8.55 0.90
N SER A 103 -7.35 8.83 0.30
CA SER A 103 -8.68 8.57 0.84
C SER A 103 -9.39 7.53 -0.04
N THR A 104 -10.17 6.64 0.59
CA THR A 104 -11.02 5.62 -0.06
C THR A 104 -12.48 5.99 0.07
#